data_AF-A0A381CJL6-F1
#
_entry.id   AF-A0A381CJL6-F1
#
_cell.length_a   1.000
_cell.length_b   1.000
_cell.length_c   1.000
_cell.angle_alpha   90.00
_cell.angle_beta   90.00
_cell.angle_gamma   90.00
#
_symmetry.space_group_name_H-M   'P 1'
#
loop_
_entity.id
_entity.type
_entity.pdbx_description
1 polymer ?
#
loop_
_entity_poly.entity_id
_entity_poly.type
_entity_poly.pdbx_seq_one_letter_code
_entity_poly.pdbx_strand_id
1 'polypeptide(L)'
;MQIMLCAISNIASGNCSEDCKYCTQSAHVKTDIQKYRRKELSQIVLEAKMAKKNEALGFCLVTAGLGLDDEKLEYVCEAAKAVQKEVPNLLLIACNGMASVEQLKELKKAGIFSYNHNLETSKEFFPQICTTHTWESRFQTNLNAKEAGLMLCCGGIYGMGESEEDRLSFRKSLQELQPFSTPINFFIANENLKLQVPKLSADEALKIISDTKEALPNTVVMVAGGREVVLQERQYEIFKAGAGAIVIGDYLTTKGEEPSRDIVKLKEMGFTFASECH
;
A
#
# COMPACT_ATOMS: atom_id res chain seq x y z
N MET A 1 11.05 17.67 11.00
CA MET A 1 11.29 16.31 10.45
C MET A 1 10.74 16.29 9.03
N GLN A 2 11.48 15.74 8.08
CA GLN A 2 10.98 15.58 6.71
C GLN A 2 10.25 14.23 6.60
N ILE A 3 9.08 14.21 5.98
CA ILE A 3 8.26 13.01 5.79
C ILE A 3 7.90 12.83 4.31
N MET A 4 7.62 11.59 3.91
CA MET A 4 7.17 11.29 2.54
C MET A 4 5.65 11.19 2.48
N LEU A 5 5.08 11.76 1.42
CA LEU A 5 3.66 11.64 1.13
C LEU A 5 3.47 10.80 -0.14
N CYS A 6 2.57 9.84 -0.08
CA CYS A 6 2.16 9.01 -1.21
C CYS A 6 0.66 9.18 -1.46
N ALA A 7 0.21 9.00 -2.69
CA ALA A 7 -1.21 8.94 -3.03
C ALA A 7 -1.50 7.68 -3.87
N ILE A 8 -2.76 7.26 -3.92
CA ILE A 8 -3.18 6.05 -4.61
C ILE A 8 -4.12 6.40 -5.76
N SER A 9 -3.92 5.73 -6.90
CA SER A 9 -4.95 5.57 -7.92
C SER A 9 -5.32 4.09 -8.06
N ASN A 10 -6.57 3.78 -7.77
CA ASN A 10 -7.16 2.49 -8.14
C ASN A 10 -7.44 2.52 -9.66
N ILE A 11 -6.62 1.87 -10.47
CA ILE A 11 -6.68 1.94 -11.94
C ILE A 11 -7.45 0.77 -12.56
N ALA A 12 -7.69 -0.30 -11.78
CA ALA A 12 -8.61 -1.39 -12.12
C ALA A 12 -9.25 -1.91 -10.84
N SER A 13 -10.59 -1.86 -10.74
CA SER A 13 -11.32 -2.04 -9.49
C SER A 13 -12.32 -3.19 -9.54
N GLY A 14 -12.31 -4.01 -8.48
CA GLY A 14 -13.27 -5.09 -8.24
C GLY A 14 -13.07 -6.34 -9.09
N ASN A 15 -14.00 -7.30 -8.95
CA ASN A 15 -14.00 -8.60 -9.63
C ASN A 15 -12.69 -9.41 -9.46
N CYS A 16 -12.02 -9.24 -8.31
CA CYS A 16 -10.84 -10.01 -7.98
C CYS A 16 -11.23 -11.47 -7.68
N SER A 17 -10.56 -12.44 -8.30
CA SER A 17 -10.78 -13.88 -8.06
C SER A 17 -10.36 -14.35 -6.67
N GLU A 18 -9.56 -13.56 -5.96
CA GLU A 18 -8.95 -13.94 -4.70
C GLU A 18 -9.90 -13.80 -3.51
N ASP A 19 -9.77 -14.69 -2.53
CA ASP A 19 -10.66 -14.79 -1.38
C ASP A 19 -10.13 -14.09 -0.10
N CYS A 20 -9.24 -13.10 -0.27
CA CYS A 20 -8.68 -12.32 0.84
C CYS A 20 -9.80 -11.78 1.75
N LYS A 21 -9.85 -12.26 3.00
CA LYS A 21 -10.95 -11.98 3.94
C LYS A 21 -11.09 -10.51 4.35
N TYR A 22 -10.08 -9.68 4.10
CA TYR A 22 -10.08 -8.25 4.37
C TYR A 22 -10.53 -7.39 3.17
N CYS A 23 -10.62 -7.97 1.97
CA CYS A 23 -10.66 -7.20 0.72
C CYS A 23 -12.09 -7.03 0.19
N THR A 24 -12.56 -5.78 0.16
CA THR A 24 -13.87 -5.43 -0.42
C THR A 24 -13.93 -5.53 -1.94
N GLN A 25 -12.81 -5.76 -2.62
CA GLN A 25 -12.75 -5.95 -4.08
C GLN A 25 -12.86 -7.43 -4.52
N SER A 26 -12.84 -8.37 -3.55
CA SER A 26 -13.00 -9.79 -3.80
C SER A 26 -14.37 -10.09 -4.41
N ALA A 27 -14.40 -10.91 -5.46
CA ALA A 27 -15.64 -11.43 -6.05
C ALA A 27 -16.40 -12.37 -5.10
N HIS A 28 -15.74 -12.86 -4.04
CA HIS A 28 -16.34 -13.69 -2.99
C HIS A 28 -17.14 -12.87 -1.97
N VAL A 29 -17.11 -11.54 -2.07
CA VAL A 29 -17.76 -10.61 -1.14
C VAL A 29 -18.74 -9.73 -1.92
N LYS A 30 -19.96 -9.58 -1.41
CA LYS A 30 -20.95 -8.67 -2.00
C LYS A 30 -20.79 -7.28 -1.40
N THR A 31 -20.04 -6.42 -2.08
CA THR A 31 -19.84 -5.02 -1.67
C THR A 31 -20.36 -4.07 -2.73
N ASP A 32 -20.84 -2.91 -2.30
CA ASP A 32 -21.23 -1.81 -3.18
C ASP A 32 -20.02 -0.92 -3.46
N ILE A 33 -19.12 -1.42 -4.33
CA ILE A 33 -17.96 -0.67 -4.82
C ILE A 33 -18.10 -0.41 -6.31
N GLN A 34 -17.52 0.69 -6.78
CA GLN A 34 -17.42 0.95 -8.21
C GLN A 34 -16.44 -0.05 -8.85
N LYS A 35 -16.91 -0.79 -9.86
CA LYS A 35 -16.12 -1.80 -10.59
C LYS A 35 -15.84 -1.33 -12.01
N TYR A 36 -14.60 -1.49 -12.45
CA TYR A 36 -14.15 -1.14 -13.79
C TYR A 36 -12.86 -1.89 -14.12
N ARG A 37 -12.73 -2.32 -15.39
CA ARG A 37 -11.56 -3.07 -15.86
C ARG A 37 -10.33 -2.18 -16.00
N ARG A 38 -10.52 -0.97 -16.53
CA ARG A 38 -9.46 0.03 -16.75
C ARG A 38 -10.03 1.42 -16.50
N LYS A 39 -9.29 2.23 -15.76
CA LYS A 39 -9.53 3.66 -15.62
C LYS A 39 -8.92 4.39 -16.82
N GLU A 40 -9.60 5.42 -17.31
CA GLU A 40 -9.09 6.25 -18.40
C GLU A 40 -7.73 6.88 -18.03
N LEU A 41 -6.77 6.86 -18.97
CA LEU A 41 -5.43 7.39 -18.71
C LEU A 41 -5.45 8.87 -18.35
N SER A 42 -6.33 9.66 -18.97
CA SER A 42 -6.52 11.08 -18.66
C SER A 42 -6.96 11.30 -17.21
N GLN A 43 -7.79 10.42 -16.66
CA GLN A 43 -8.23 10.46 -15.28
C GLN A 43 -7.08 10.11 -14.32
N ILE A 44 -6.27 9.11 -14.65
CA ILE A 44 -5.07 8.74 -13.86
C ILE A 44 -4.08 9.92 -13.82
N VAL A 45 -3.85 10.57 -14.96
CA VAL A 45 -3.01 11.77 -15.05
C VAL A 45 -3.56 12.92 -14.21
N LEU A 46 -4.88 13.13 -14.21
CA LEU A 46 -5.52 14.16 -13.38
C LEU A 46 -5.30 13.89 -11.88
N GLU A 47 -5.51 12.64 -11.45
CA GLU A 47 -5.26 12.21 -10.07
C GLU A 47 -3.78 12.38 -9.68
N ALA A 48 -2.84 12.08 -10.59
CA ALA A 48 -1.42 12.31 -10.37
C ALA A 48 -1.08 13.80 -10.21
N LYS A 49 -1.69 14.69 -11.02
CA LYS A 49 -1.54 16.15 -10.89
C LYS A 49 -2.08 16.64 -9.55
N MET A 50 -3.21 16.09 -9.10
CA MET A 50 -3.79 16.41 -7.78
C MET A 50 -2.90 15.91 -6.63
N ALA A 51 -2.35 14.70 -6.73
CA ALA A 51 -1.41 14.16 -5.77
C ALA A 51 -0.18 15.06 -5.65
N LYS A 52 0.43 15.43 -6.79
CA LYS A 52 1.60 16.32 -6.80
C LYS A 52 1.30 17.72 -6.23
N LYS A 53 0.12 18.27 -6.52
CA LYS A 53 -0.35 19.54 -5.95
C LYS A 53 -0.47 19.47 -4.42
N ASN A 54 -0.80 18.30 -3.89
CA ASN A 54 -0.82 18.01 -2.45
C ASN A 54 0.50 17.40 -1.98
N GLU A 55 1.63 17.81 -2.57
CA GLU A 55 2.97 17.49 -2.08
C GLU A 55 3.33 15.99 -2.08
N ALA A 56 2.55 15.15 -2.78
CA ALA A 56 2.89 13.74 -2.92
C ALA A 56 4.18 13.57 -3.72
N LEU A 57 5.08 12.77 -3.16
CA LEU A 57 6.29 12.29 -3.82
C LEU A 57 6.04 10.94 -4.51
N GLY A 58 5.26 10.06 -3.88
CA GLY A 58 4.89 8.75 -4.41
C GLY A 58 3.47 8.71 -4.99
N PHE A 59 3.28 7.93 -6.05
CA PHE A 59 1.95 7.71 -6.64
C PHE A 59 1.77 6.24 -7.05
N CYS A 60 0.81 5.59 -6.39
CA CYS A 60 0.56 4.16 -6.56
C CYS A 60 -0.43 3.90 -7.69
N LEU A 61 -0.07 3.04 -8.63
CA LEU A 61 -0.92 2.52 -9.69
C LEU A 61 -1.41 1.12 -9.29
N VAL A 62 -2.64 1.03 -8.79
CA VAL A 62 -3.15 -0.20 -8.15
C VAL A 62 -4.20 -0.89 -8.99
N THR A 63 -4.06 -2.19 -9.17
CA THR A 63 -5.05 -3.03 -9.87
C THR A 63 -5.56 -4.12 -8.95
N ALA A 64 -6.84 -4.44 -9.02
CA ALA A 64 -7.40 -5.66 -8.47
C ALA A 64 -6.88 -6.92 -9.22
N GLY A 65 -6.91 -8.06 -8.54
CA GLY A 65 -6.55 -9.38 -9.08
C GLY A 65 -5.30 -9.99 -8.45
N LEU A 66 -5.05 -11.26 -8.80
CA LEU A 66 -3.94 -12.06 -8.29
C LEU A 66 -2.56 -11.51 -8.69
N GLY A 67 -2.41 -11.10 -9.95
CA GLY A 67 -1.13 -10.71 -10.51
C GLY A 67 -1.22 -10.07 -11.90
N LEU A 68 -0.06 -9.87 -12.50
CA LEU A 68 0.11 -9.37 -13.86
C LEU A 68 -0.12 -10.47 -14.89
N ASP A 69 -0.98 -10.17 -15.86
CA ASP A 69 -0.99 -10.81 -17.17
C ASP A 69 -0.45 -9.81 -18.21
N ASP A 70 -0.30 -10.23 -19.46
CA ASP A 70 0.28 -9.40 -20.53
C ASP A 70 -0.52 -8.12 -20.76
N GLU A 71 -1.85 -8.22 -20.71
CA GLU A 71 -2.76 -7.10 -20.92
C GLU A 71 -2.65 -6.06 -19.80
N LYS A 72 -2.62 -6.51 -18.56
CA LYS A 72 -2.48 -5.66 -17.37
C LYS A 72 -1.08 -5.04 -17.32
N LEU A 73 -0.05 -5.80 -17.68
CA LEU A 73 1.32 -5.28 -17.79
C LEU A 73 1.39 -4.15 -18.82
N GLU A 74 0.84 -4.34 -20.02
CA GLU A 74 0.79 -3.31 -21.06
C GLU A 74 0.07 -2.05 -20.55
N TYR A 75 -1.12 -2.22 -19.97
CA TYR A 75 -1.91 -1.12 -19.44
C TYR A 75 -1.20 -0.35 -18.32
N VAL A 76 -0.55 -1.03 -17.36
CA VAL A 76 0.21 -0.37 -16.29
C VAL A 76 1.40 0.38 -16.88
N CYS A 77 2.08 -0.18 -17.89
CA CYS A 77 3.16 0.50 -18.60
C CYS A 77 2.67 1.76 -19.32
N GLU A 78 1.51 1.72 -19.98
CA GLU A 78 0.88 2.89 -20.61
C GLU A 78 0.53 3.97 -19.59
N ALA A 79 -0.10 3.58 -18.47
CA ALA A 79 -0.44 4.50 -17.39
C ALA A 79 0.80 5.15 -16.78
N ALA A 80 1.86 4.37 -16.55
CA ALA A 80 3.12 4.89 -16.03
C ALA A 80 3.73 5.94 -16.97
N LYS A 81 3.83 5.64 -18.27
CA LYS A 81 4.36 6.57 -19.28
C LYS A 81 3.50 7.83 -19.39
N ALA A 82 2.18 7.70 -19.36
CA ALA A 82 1.26 8.82 -19.42
C ALA A 82 1.43 9.76 -18.22
N VAL A 83 1.54 9.22 -17.01
CA VAL A 83 1.77 10.02 -15.80
C VAL A 83 3.14 10.68 -15.83
N GLN A 84 4.20 9.96 -16.18
CA GLN A 84 5.56 10.53 -16.22
C GLN A 84 5.70 11.67 -17.22
N LYS A 85 5.03 11.57 -18.36
CA LYS A 85 5.02 12.63 -19.38
C LYS A 85 4.45 13.94 -18.83
N GLU A 86 3.43 13.85 -17.99
CA GLU A 86 2.62 15.00 -17.55
C GLU A 86 3.01 15.50 -16.15
N VAL A 87 3.58 14.63 -15.31
CA VAL A 87 3.97 14.90 -13.93
C VAL A 87 5.36 14.30 -13.67
N PRO A 88 6.42 14.88 -14.27
CA PRO A 88 7.78 14.38 -14.10
C PRO A 88 8.18 14.41 -12.62
N ASN A 89 9.06 13.49 -12.23
CA ASN A 89 9.59 13.33 -10.86
C ASN A 89 8.60 12.82 -9.81
N LEU A 90 7.39 12.40 -10.20
CA LEU A 90 6.51 11.63 -9.33
C LEU A 90 6.99 10.17 -9.31
N LEU A 91 7.30 9.63 -8.13
CA LEU A 91 7.80 8.28 -7.98
C LEU A 91 6.65 7.29 -8.11
N LEU A 92 6.61 6.59 -9.25
CA LEU A 92 5.54 5.64 -9.53
C LEU A 92 5.76 4.32 -8.80
N ILE A 93 4.71 3.86 -8.12
CA ILE A 93 4.69 2.62 -7.36
C ILE A 93 3.66 1.69 -8.01
N ALA A 94 4.11 0.55 -8.52
CA ALA A 94 3.22 -0.46 -9.10
C ALA A 94 2.71 -1.39 -7.99
N CYS A 95 1.40 -1.56 -7.89
CA CYS A 95 0.74 -2.43 -6.90
C CYS A 95 -0.18 -3.41 -7.64
N ASN A 96 0.39 -4.37 -8.36
CA ASN A 96 -0.34 -5.14 -9.39
C ASN A 96 -0.38 -6.65 -9.15
N GLY A 97 -0.17 -7.08 -7.90
CA GLY A 97 -0.22 -8.49 -7.49
C GLY A 97 1.08 -9.24 -7.78
N MET A 98 1.00 -10.55 -7.99
CA MET A 98 2.13 -11.40 -8.34
C MET A 98 2.72 -11.03 -9.69
N ALA A 99 4.05 -11.14 -9.81
CA ALA A 99 4.76 -10.81 -11.03
C ALA A 99 6.05 -11.61 -11.17
N SER A 100 6.38 -12.00 -12.41
CA SER A 100 7.68 -12.55 -12.76
C SER A 100 8.75 -11.46 -12.83
N VAL A 101 10.02 -11.86 -12.81
CA VAL A 101 11.16 -10.94 -12.95
C VAL A 101 11.09 -10.17 -14.28
N GLU A 102 10.67 -10.82 -15.36
CA GLU A 102 10.53 -10.23 -16.70
C GLU A 102 9.46 -9.15 -16.72
N GLN A 103 8.27 -9.43 -16.16
CA GLN A 103 7.19 -8.44 -16.08
C GLN A 103 7.63 -7.22 -15.25
N LEU A 104 8.36 -7.45 -14.14
CA LEU A 104 8.88 -6.38 -13.29
C LEU A 104 9.97 -5.55 -14.00
N LYS A 105 10.81 -6.18 -14.83
CA LYS A 105 11.78 -5.47 -15.68
C LYS A 105 11.08 -4.59 -16.72
N GLU A 106 9.97 -5.04 -17.29
CA GLU A 106 9.17 -4.21 -18.21
C GLU A 106 8.54 -3.01 -17.49
N LEU A 107 7.96 -3.21 -16.31
CA LEU A 107 7.47 -2.10 -15.47
C LEU A 107 8.57 -1.09 -15.17
N LYS A 108 9.77 -1.56 -14.80
CA LYS A 108 10.93 -0.69 -14.55
C LYS A 108 11.31 0.12 -15.79
N LYS A 109 11.35 -0.51 -16.97
CA LYS A 109 11.60 0.20 -18.25
C LYS A 109 10.54 1.24 -18.55
N ALA A 110 9.29 1.01 -18.16
CA ALA A 110 8.20 1.97 -18.29
C ALA A 110 8.24 3.11 -17.25
N GLY A 111 9.22 3.10 -16.34
CA GLY A 111 9.45 4.16 -15.37
C GLY A 111 8.88 3.90 -13.97
N ILE A 112 8.42 2.68 -13.68
CA ILE A 112 8.08 2.31 -12.31
C ILE A 112 9.36 2.36 -11.43
N PHE A 113 9.26 3.07 -10.31
CA PHE A 113 10.34 3.23 -9.34
C PHE A 113 10.35 2.11 -8.30
N SER A 114 9.16 1.79 -7.78
CA SER A 114 8.99 0.79 -6.72
C SER A 114 7.88 -0.20 -7.05
N TYR A 115 8.01 -1.44 -6.57
CA TYR A 115 6.94 -2.43 -6.61
C TYR A 115 6.43 -2.70 -5.20
N ASN A 116 5.12 -2.56 -5.01
CA ASN A 116 4.45 -2.90 -3.76
C ASN A 116 3.87 -4.31 -3.82
N HIS A 117 4.32 -5.18 -2.92
CA HIS A 117 3.73 -6.51 -2.75
C HIS A 117 3.74 -6.95 -1.28
N ASN A 118 2.67 -6.62 -0.56
CA ASN A 118 2.54 -6.97 0.86
C ASN A 118 2.61 -8.48 1.10
N LEU A 119 3.13 -8.91 2.26
CA LEU A 119 2.91 -10.27 2.75
C LEU A 119 1.55 -10.41 3.45
N GLU A 120 0.91 -9.28 3.74
CA GLU A 120 -0.35 -9.12 4.47
C GLU A 120 -0.29 -9.47 5.95
N THR A 121 0.33 -10.60 6.32
CA THR A 121 0.49 -11.07 7.69
C THR A 121 1.62 -12.12 7.80
N SER A 122 1.74 -12.80 8.94
CA SER A 122 2.67 -13.91 9.16
C SER A 122 2.39 -15.08 8.22
N LYS A 123 3.42 -15.90 7.96
CA LYS A 123 3.27 -17.13 7.18
C LYS A 123 2.27 -18.10 7.84
N GLU A 124 2.28 -18.16 9.15
CA GLU A 124 1.45 -19.05 9.96
C GLU A 124 -0.04 -18.64 9.94
N PHE A 125 -0.33 -17.34 9.93
CA PHE A 125 -1.69 -16.81 9.96
C PHE A 125 -2.30 -16.63 8.57
N PHE A 126 -1.48 -16.49 7.52
CA PHE A 126 -1.95 -16.23 6.16
C PHE A 126 -3.01 -17.21 5.63
N PRO A 127 -2.95 -18.54 5.88
CA PRO A 127 -4.01 -19.47 5.46
C PRO A 127 -5.38 -19.18 6.08
N GLN A 128 -5.43 -18.45 7.20
CA GLN A 128 -6.68 -17.98 7.80
C GLN A 128 -7.23 -16.75 7.09
N ILE A 129 -6.43 -16.07 6.26
CA ILE A 129 -6.78 -14.81 5.60
C ILE A 129 -7.07 -14.99 4.11
N CYS A 130 -6.33 -15.85 3.42
CA CYS A 130 -6.50 -16.12 1.99
C CYS A 130 -6.13 -17.57 1.70
N THR A 131 -6.91 -18.23 0.82
CA THR A 131 -6.69 -19.63 0.45
C THR A 131 -6.45 -19.83 -1.05
N THR A 132 -6.79 -18.84 -1.89
CA THR A 132 -6.61 -18.91 -3.35
C THR A 132 -5.15 -18.77 -3.81
N HIS A 133 -4.25 -18.30 -2.95
CA HIS A 133 -2.82 -18.28 -3.19
C HIS A 133 -2.03 -18.46 -1.89
N THR A 134 -0.71 -18.68 -2.00
CA THR A 134 0.14 -19.01 -0.85
C THR A 134 0.93 -17.81 -0.35
N TRP A 135 1.37 -17.85 0.90
CA TRP A 135 2.28 -16.85 1.44
C TRP A 135 3.64 -16.87 0.71
N GLU A 136 4.13 -18.06 0.36
CA GLU A 136 5.41 -18.26 -0.33
C GLU A 136 5.45 -17.59 -1.71
N SER A 137 4.36 -17.65 -2.47
CA SER A 137 4.28 -16.99 -3.77
C SER A 137 4.34 -15.46 -3.66
N ARG A 138 3.78 -14.90 -2.58
CA ARG A 138 3.93 -13.47 -2.25
C ARG A 138 5.36 -13.13 -1.87
N PHE A 139 5.99 -13.95 -1.03
CA PHE A 139 7.40 -13.77 -0.67
C PHE A 139 8.30 -13.83 -1.90
N GLN A 140 8.09 -14.80 -2.79
CA GLN A 140 8.83 -14.94 -4.04
C GLN A 140 8.67 -13.72 -4.95
N THR A 141 7.46 -13.14 -5.05
CA THR A 141 7.24 -11.91 -5.83
C THR A 141 8.09 -10.74 -5.30
N ASN A 142 8.26 -10.63 -3.98
CA ASN A 142 9.13 -9.62 -3.38
C ASN A 142 10.61 -9.83 -3.73
N LEU A 143 11.07 -11.09 -3.77
CA LEU A 143 12.42 -11.42 -4.25
C LEU A 143 12.58 -11.06 -5.74
N ASN A 144 11.59 -11.38 -6.57
CA ASN A 144 11.59 -11.03 -7.99
C ASN A 144 11.68 -9.51 -8.22
N ALA A 145 11.01 -8.70 -7.39
CA ALA A 145 11.07 -7.24 -7.47
C ALA A 145 12.47 -6.69 -7.17
N LYS A 146 13.15 -7.27 -6.17
CA LYS A 146 14.55 -6.95 -5.87
C LYS A 146 15.47 -7.38 -7.01
N GLU A 147 15.26 -8.56 -7.60
CA GLU A 147 16.04 -9.06 -8.74
C GLU A 147 15.87 -8.19 -10.00
N ALA A 148 14.67 -7.68 -10.26
CA ALA A 148 14.42 -6.71 -11.32
C ALA A 148 15.06 -5.33 -11.03
N GLY A 149 15.54 -5.11 -9.80
CA GLY A 149 16.17 -3.89 -9.33
C GLY A 149 15.17 -2.76 -9.09
N LEU A 150 13.91 -3.08 -8.79
CA LEU A 150 12.94 -2.10 -8.31
C LEU A 150 13.14 -1.87 -6.81
N MET A 151 12.81 -0.67 -6.34
CA MET A 151 12.75 -0.43 -4.90
C MET A 151 11.61 -1.24 -4.30
N LEU A 152 11.87 -1.99 -3.24
CA LEU A 152 10.89 -2.88 -2.64
C LEU A 152 9.99 -2.13 -1.65
N CYS A 153 8.69 -2.15 -1.88
CA CYS A 153 7.68 -1.75 -0.91
C CYS A 153 6.93 -3.00 -0.42
N CYS A 154 7.09 -3.37 0.86
CA CYS A 154 6.50 -4.60 1.38
C CYS A 154 6.05 -4.43 2.83
N GLY A 155 4.77 -4.68 3.08
CA GLY A 155 4.17 -4.58 4.40
C GLY A 155 2.93 -5.45 4.51
N GLY A 156 1.92 -4.98 5.25
CA GLY A 156 0.75 -5.80 5.55
C GLY A 156 -0.36 -5.07 6.29
N ILE A 157 -1.26 -5.85 6.86
CA ILE A 157 -2.48 -5.39 7.54
C ILE A 157 -2.47 -5.92 8.98
N TYR A 158 -2.65 -5.03 9.94
CA TYR A 158 -2.76 -5.36 11.35
C TYR A 158 -4.22 -5.26 11.82
N GLY A 159 -4.58 -6.04 12.84
CA GLY A 159 -5.93 -6.07 13.40
C GLY A 159 -6.88 -6.99 12.65
N MET A 160 -6.35 -8.01 11.98
CA MET A 160 -7.10 -9.07 11.32
C MET A 160 -7.43 -10.25 12.25
N GLY A 161 -7.05 -10.16 13.53
CA GLY A 161 -7.16 -11.25 14.51
C GLY A 161 -5.86 -12.03 14.71
N GLU A 162 -4.75 -11.56 14.13
CA GLU A 162 -3.43 -12.11 14.32
C GLU A 162 -2.95 -11.93 15.78
N SER A 163 -2.18 -12.89 16.28
CA SER A 163 -1.57 -12.83 17.62
C SER A 163 -0.33 -11.92 17.65
N GLU A 164 0.19 -11.61 18.85
CA GLU A 164 1.50 -10.94 18.96
C GLU A 164 2.64 -11.79 18.37
N GLU A 165 2.55 -13.12 18.46
CA GLU A 165 3.53 -14.04 17.87
C GLU A 165 3.51 -13.96 16.33
N ASP A 166 2.33 -13.83 15.73
CA ASP A 166 2.18 -13.57 14.30
C ASP A 166 2.78 -12.23 13.90
N ARG A 167 2.53 -11.16 14.68
CA ARG A 167 3.12 -9.83 14.41
C ARG A 167 4.65 -9.87 14.45
N LEU A 168 5.22 -10.62 15.40
CA LEU A 168 6.67 -10.83 15.50
C LEU A 168 7.21 -11.65 14.33
N SER A 169 6.54 -12.75 13.96
CA SER A 169 6.89 -13.59 12.79
C SER A 169 6.88 -12.75 11.51
N PHE A 170 5.82 -11.97 11.30
CA PHE A 170 5.68 -11.08 10.15
C PHE A 170 6.82 -10.05 10.06
N ARG A 171 7.16 -9.37 11.17
CA ARG A 171 8.31 -8.43 11.20
C ARG A 171 9.63 -9.11 10.85
N LYS A 172 9.86 -10.36 11.26
CA LYS A 172 11.06 -11.12 10.87
C LYS A 172 11.11 -11.38 9.36
N SER A 173 9.99 -11.71 8.74
CA SER A 173 9.93 -11.87 7.27
C SER A 173 10.22 -10.54 6.55
N LEU A 174 9.76 -9.41 7.08
CA LEU A 174 10.12 -8.09 6.55
C LEU A 174 11.62 -7.80 6.71
N GLN A 175 12.23 -8.19 7.84
CA GLN A 175 13.69 -8.05 8.04
C GLN A 175 14.49 -8.87 7.03
N GLU A 176 14.00 -10.05 6.65
CA GLU A 176 14.61 -10.87 5.61
C GLU A 176 14.52 -10.22 4.23
N LEU A 177 13.37 -9.63 3.90
CA LEU A 177 13.16 -8.94 2.63
C LEU A 177 13.91 -7.61 2.53
N GLN A 178 14.18 -6.94 3.66
CA GLN A 178 14.83 -5.62 3.74
C GLN A 178 14.19 -4.59 2.78
N PRO A 179 12.88 -4.33 2.88
CA PRO A 179 12.22 -3.40 1.98
C PRO A 179 12.71 -1.97 2.21
N PHE A 180 12.68 -1.16 1.15
CA PHE A 180 12.92 0.29 1.23
C PHE A 180 11.86 0.95 2.11
N SER A 181 10.59 0.59 1.88
CA SER A 181 9.45 1.07 2.67
C SER A 181 8.55 -0.09 3.08
N THR A 182 7.98 0.00 4.29
CA THR A 182 7.01 -0.97 4.80
C THR A 182 5.68 -0.29 5.10
N PRO A 183 4.62 -0.55 4.30
CA PRO A 183 3.29 -0.07 4.59
C PRO A 183 2.66 -0.80 5.77
N ILE A 184 2.18 -0.04 6.75
CA ILE A 184 1.31 -0.50 7.82
C ILE A 184 -0.11 -0.07 7.47
N ASN A 185 -0.97 -1.04 7.24
CA ASN A 185 -2.41 -0.84 7.13
C ASN A 185 -3.07 -1.40 8.38
N PHE A 186 -4.18 -0.79 8.79
CA PHE A 186 -5.05 -1.31 9.83
C PHE A 186 -6.32 -1.87 9.18
N PHE A 187 -6.78 -3.01 9.66
CA PHE A 187 -7.98 -3.64 9.16
C PHE A 187 -9.20 -2.73 9.35
N ILE A 188 -9.93 -2.52 8.26
CA ILE A 188 -11.18 -1.75 8.24
C ILE A 188 -12.32 -2.75 8.07
N ALA A 189 -13.10 -2.93 9.13
CA ALA A 189 -14.24 -3.81 9.09
C ALA A 189 -15.28 -3.32 8.07
N ASN A 190 -15.90 -4.27 7.37
CA ASN A 190 -17.07 -4.05 6.52
C ASN A 190 -18.07 -5.17 6.81
N GLU A 191 -19.35 -4.84 6.88
CA GLU A 191 -20.43 -5.77 7.23
C GLU A 191 -20.50 -7.00 6.31
N ASN A 192 -20.05 -6.88 5.06
CA ASN A 192 -20.07 -7.96 4.09
C ASN A 192 -18.84 -8.87 4.19
N LEU A 193 -17.77 -8.45 4.89
CA LEU A 193 -16.58 -9.26 5.07
C LEU A 193 -16.80 -10.34 6.12
N LYS A 194 -16.23 -11.52 5.86
CA LYS A 194 -16.30 -12.67 6.78
C LYS A 194 -15.46 -12.48 8.04
N LEU A 195 -14.49 -11.56 8.01
CA LEU A 195 -13.59 -11.30 9.12
C LEU A 195 -14.27 -10.39 10.15
N GLN A 196 -14.67 -10.98 11.27
CA GLN A 196 -15.34 -10.28 12.37
C GLN A 196 -14.42 -10.30 13.59
N VAL A 197 -13.62 -9.26 13.73
CA VAL A 197 -12.61 -9.13 14.79
C VAL A 197 -12.72 -7.76 15.47
N PRO A 198 -12.37 -7.65 16.77
CA PRO A 198 -12.36 -6.36 17.44
C PRO A 198 -11.43 -5.37 16.74
N LYS A 199 -11.88 -4.12 16.65
CA LYS A 199 -11.04 -3.03 16.14
C LYS A 199 -9.87 -2.81 17.12
N LEU A 200 -8.67 -2.59 16.59
CA LEU A 200 -7.52 -2.16 17.38
C LEU A 200 -7.82 -0.84 18.09
N SER A 201 -7.30 -0.70 19.31
CA SER A 201 -7.21 0.60 19.97
C SER A 201 -6.12 1.47 19.32
N ALA A 202 -6.21 2.79 19.55
CA ALA A 202 -5.17 3.71 19.10
C ALA A 202 -3.80 3.41 19.74
N ASP A 203 -3.77 2.96 21.00
CA ASP A 203 -2.52 2.61 21.68
C ASP A 203 -1.88 1.36 21.09
N GLU A 204 -2.67 0.33 20.76
CA GLU A 204 -2.16 -0.87 20.06
C GLU A 204 -1.62 -0.49 18.68
N ALA A 205 -2.32 0.35 17.93
CA ALA A 205 -1.88 0.81 16.61
C ALA A 205 -0.56 1.59 16.67
N LEU A 206 -0.40 2.50 17.63
CA LEU A 206 0.84 3.25 17.83
C LEU A 206 1.99 2.36 18.31
N LYS A 207 1.68 1.35 19.14
CA LYS A 207 2.66 0.33 19.55
C LYS A 207 3.13 -0.48 18.35
N ILE A 208 2.22 -0.93 17.48
CA ILE A 208 2.55 -1.66 16.25
C ILE A 208 3.51 -0.86 15.38
N ILE A 209 3.28 0.45 15.22
CA ILE A 209 4.16 1.33 14.43
C ILE A 209 5.56 1.40 15.09
N SER A 210 5.60 1.61 16.41
CA SER A 210 6.85 1.68 17.18
C SER A 210 7.67 0.39 17.09
N ASP A 211 7.03 -0.75 17.34
CA ASP A 211 7.65 -2.08 17.27
C ASP A 211 8.16 -2.38 15.84
N THR A 212 7.42 -1.95 14.83
CA THR A 212 7.83 -2.13 13.42
C THR A 212 9.01 -1.25 13.07
N LYS A 213 9.05 0.01 13.55
CA LYS A 213 10.21 0.89 13.34
C LYS A 213 11.45 0.37 14.06
N GLU A 214 11.30 -0.16 15.27
CA GLU A 214 12.40 -0.78 16.02
C GLU A 214 12.95 -2.02 15.30
N ALA A 215 12.07 -2.89 14.79
CA ALA A 215 12.48 -4.07 14.05
C ALA A 215 13.15 -3.74 12.70
N LEU A 216 12.77 -2.62 12.08
CA LEU A 216 13.21 -2.21 10.74
C LEU A 216 13.80 -0.78 10.76
N PRO A 217 14.94 -0.55 11.45
CA PRO A 217 15.44 0.80 11.69
C PRO A 217 15.79 1.57 10.40
N ASN A 218 16.18 0.85 9.34
CA ASN A 218 16.59 1.43 8.05
C ASN A 218 15.45 1.49 7.01
N THR A 219 14.26 1.01 7.35
CA THR A 219 13.10 1.03 6.45
C THR A 219 12.22 2.24 6.77
N VAL A 220 11.64 2.83 5.72
CA VAL A 220 10.62 3.87 5.86
C VAL A 220 9.30 3.22 6.25
N VAL A 221 8.83 3.45 7.48
CA VAL A 221 7.50 3.01 7.92
C VAL A 221 6.46 3.96 7.34
N MET A 222 5.57 3.42 6.50
CA MET A 222 4.51 4.17 5.81
C MET A 222 3.15 3.78 6.38
N VAL A 223 2.43 4.71 7.02
CA VAL A 223 1.07 4.42 7.50
C VAL A 223 0.07 4.70 6.38
N ALA A 224 -0.72 3.69 6.02
CA ALA A 224 -1.66 3.74 4.91
C ALA A 224 -3.08 3.43 5.41
N GLY A 225 -3.76 2.44 4.83
CA GLY A 225 -5.19 2.18 5.04
C GLY A 225 -5.57 2.05 6.51
N GLY A 226 -6.69 2.68 6.91
CA GLY A 226 -7.31 2.48 8.23
C GLY A 226 -6.81 3.41 9.33
N ARG A 227 -5.89 4.31 9.01
CA ARG A 227 -5.37 5.35 9.91
C ARG A 227 -6.50 6.15 10.57
N GLU A 228 -7.42 6.68 9.78
CA GLU A 228 -8.52 7.52 10.24
C GLU A 228 -9.48 6.76 11.15
N VAL A 229 -9.73 5.49 10.83
CA VAL A 229 -10.72 4.65 11.51
C VAL A 229 -10.21 4.14 12.86
N VAL A 230 -8.93 3.76 12.92
CA VAL A 230 -8.32 3.17 14.11
C VAL A 230 -7.78 4.24 15.05
N LEU A 231 -7.07 5.24 14.53
CA LEU A 231 -6.40 6.25 15.35
C LEU A 231 -7.27 7.48 15.61
N GLN A 232 -8.27 7.78 14.77
CA GLN A 232 -9.18 8.92 14.93
C GLN A 232 -8.40 10.23 15.15
N GLU A 233 -8.73 11.02 16.18
CA GLU A 233 -8.04 12.26 16.53
C GLU A 233 -6.53 12.10 16.81
N ARG A 234 -6.08 10.87 17.09
CA ARG A 234 -4.68 10.54 17.36
C ARG A 234 -3.90 10.15 16.10
N GLN A 235 -4.50 10.26 14.92
CA GLN A 235 -3.89 9.80 13.65
C GLN A 235 -2.51 10.39 13.34
N TYR A 236 -2.18 11.57 13.86
CA TYR A 236 -0.88 12.20 13.66
C TYR A 236 0.16 11.85 14.74
N GLU A 237 -0.20 11.09 15.78
CA GLU A 237 0.76 10.57 16.77
C GLU A 237 1.70 9.51 16.15
N ILE A 238 1.33 8.95 15.00
CA ILE A 238 2.12 7.96 14.25
C ILE A 238 3.56 8.41 13.98
N PHE A 239 3.78 9.71 13.79
CA PHE A 239 5.12 10.26 13.53
C PHE A 239 6.00 10.19 14.77
N LYS A 240 5.43 10.32 15.97
CA LYS A 240 6.14 10.09 17.23
C LYS A 240 6.44 8.61 17.44
N ALA A 241 5.57 7.73 16.92
CA ALA A 241 5.76 6.28 16.93
C ALA A 241 6.75 5.78 15.84
N GLY A 242 7.29 6.67 15.00
CA GLY A 242 8.34 6.32 14.04
C GLY A 242 7.89 6.17 12.59
N ALA A 243 6.65 6.54 12.24
CA ALA A 243 6.24 6.67 10.85
C ALA A 243 7.08 7.76 10.15
N GLY A 244 7.62 7.43 8.97
CA GLY A 244 8.34 8.36 8.09
C GLY A 244 7.54 8.76 6.86
N ALA A 245 6.42 8.09 6.60
CA ALA A 245 5.57 8.34 5.45
C ALA A 245 4.10 8.09 5.75
N ILE A 246 3.22 8.70 4.95
CA ILE A 246 1.78 8.42 4.94
C ILE A 246 1.23 8.34 3.52
N VAL A 247 0.11 7.64 3.37
CA VAL A 247 -0.75 7.81 2.20
C VAL A 247 -1.79 8.90 2.49
N ILE A 248 -1.89 9.89 1.60
CA ILE A 248 -2.89 10.96 1.66
C ILE A 248 -4.05 10.67 0.71
N GLY A 249 -5.24 11.17 1.05
CA GLY A 249 -6.44 10.98 0.25
C GLY A 249 -7.03 9.58 0.36
N ASP A 250 -7.91 9.27 -0.58
CA ASP A 250 -8.63 8.00 -0.58
C ASP A 250 -7.70 6.81 -0.87
N TYR A 251 -8.08 5.66 -0.33
CA TYR A 251 -7.46 4.37 -0.62
C TYR A 251 -8.12 3.73 -1.85
N LEU A 252 -8.19 2.40 -1.90
CA LEU A 252 -8.76 1.68 -3.06
C LEU A 252 -10.27 1.83 -3.18
N THR A 253 -10.96 1.52 -2.07
CA THR A 253 -12.43 1.50 -1.97
C THR A 253 -12.92 2.14 -0.67
N THR A 254 -12.00 2.68 0.12
CA THR A 254 -12.27 3.31 1.41
C THR A 254 -11.81 4.75 1.37
N LYS A 255 -12.63 5.65 1.92
CA LYS A 255 -12.28 7.07 2.04
C LYS A 255 -11.19 7.28 3.09
N GLY A 256 -10.24 8.13 2.77
CA GLY A 256 -9.23 8.62 3.71
C GLY A 256 -9.56 10.04 4.19
N GLU A 257 -8.62 10.65 4.91
CA GLU A 257 -8.67 12.09 5.18
C GLU A 257 -8.49 12.88 3.89
N GLU A 258 -9.13 14.05 3.82
CA GLU A 258 -8.98 14.93 2.67
C GLU A 258 -7.51 15.43 2.58
N PRO A 259 -6.85 15.31 1.42
CA PRO A 259 -5.42 15.64 1.30
C PRO A 259 -5.04 17.01 1.83
N SER A 260 -5.83 18.05 1.55
CA SER A 260 -5.48 19.41 1.97
C SER A 260 -5.49 19.58 3.48
N ARG A 261 -6.37 18.87 4.21
CA ARG A 261 -6.37 18.82 5.67
C ARG A 261 -5.11 18.18 6.23
N ASP A 262 -4.69 17.05 5.66
CA ASP A 262 -3.41 16.43 6.03
C ASP A 262 -2.25 17.43 5.84
N ILE A 263 -2.20 18.11 4.69
CA ILE A 263 -1.14 19.09 4.41
C ILE A 263 -1.14 20.25 5.43
N VAL A 264 -2.30 20.83 5.72
CA VAL A 264 -2.42 21.92 6.70
C VAL A 264 -1.95 21.44 8.07
N LYS A 265 -2.46 20.30 8.54
CA LYS A 265 -2.18 19.80 9.88
C LYS A 265 -0.71 19.44 10.06
N LEU A 266 -0.10 18.80 9.06
CA LEU A 266 1.31 18.43 9.09
C LEU A 266 2.22 19.66 9.10
N LYS A 267 1.88 20.71 8.34
CA LYS A 267 2.60 21.99 8.37
C LYS A 267 2.47 22.68 9.73
N GLU A 268 1.28 22.70 10.33
CA GLU A 268 1.07 23.22 11.71
C GLU A 268 1.92 22.49 12.75
N MET A 269 2.11 21.18 12.57
CA MET A 269 2.98 20.35 13.42
C MET A 269 4.48 20.51 13.12
N GLY A 270 4.86 21.33 12.13
CA GLY A 270 6.25 21.61 11.77
C GLY A 270 6.92 20.54 10.89
N PHE A 271 6.15 19.69 10.21
CA PHE A 271 6.70 18.77 9.22
C PHE A 271 6.99 19.47 7.89
N THR A 272 8.03 18.99 7.22
CA THR A 272 8.32 19.31 5.81
C THR A 272 8.16 18.07 4.96
N PHE A 273 7.98 18.24 3.65
CA PHE A 273 7.74 17.11 2.74
C PHE A 273 8.97 16.79 1.90
N ALA A 274 9.21 15.51 1.67
CA ALA A 274 10.27 15.05 0.78
C ALA A 274 9.93 15.40 -0.67
N SER A 275 10.88 16.02 -1.37
CA SER A 275 10.77 16.32 -2.81
C SER A 275 11.56 15.36 -3.69
N GLU A 276 12.47 14.58 -3.09
CA GLU A 276 13.35 13.61 -3.74
C GLU A 276 13.50 12.38 -2.83
N CYS A 277 13.81 11.23 -3.42
CA CYS A 277 14.17 10.02 -2.68
C CYS A 277 15.69 9.92 -2.64
N HIS A 278 16.29 10.11 -1.46
CA HIS A 278 17.72 9.91 -1.21
C HIS A 278 17.99 8.51 -0.67
#